data_AF-A0A2G4HG20-F1
#
_entry.id   AF-A0A2G4HG20-F1
#
_cell.length_a   1.000
_cell.length_b   1.000
_cell.length_c   1.000
_cell.angle_alpha   90.00
_cell.angle_beta   90.00
_cell.angle_gamma   90.00
#
_symmetry.space_group_name_H-M   'P 1'
#
loop_
_entity.id
_entity.type
_entity.pdbx_description
1 polymer ?
#
loop_
_entity_poly.entity_id
_entity_poly.type
_entity_poly.pdbx_seq_one_letter_code
_entity_poly.pdbx_strand_id
1 'polypeptide(L)'
;MDQPLLESRAFDGSPTPEGRKWRAKLVTNYTVQTGSLMAGLAHDIAQHAPALFIGHNVAFDRPRVLREFSLLRLAENLSPLPTFCTMQNTVQVCRIPRYNGGYKWPKLEELHVHLFGRGLTQAHDARADVLACARCFFELRRRGLVASR
;
A
#
# COMPACT_ATOMS: atom_id res chain seq x y z
N MET A 1 -38.45 21.46 2.47
CA MET A 1 -37.35 20.98 3.31
C MET A 1 -36.27 20.51 2.37
N ASP A 2 -35.50 21.47 1.86
CA ASP A 2 -34.52 21.30 0.80
C ASP A 2 -33.12 21.13 1.41
N GLN A 3 -32.40 20.11 0.95
CA GLN A 3 -30.97 19.94 1.23
C GLN A 3 -30.16 20.96 0.41
N PRO A 4 -29.10 21.58 0.95
CA PRO A 4 -28.23 22.40 0.13
C PRO A 4 -27.28 21.51 -0.69
N LEU A 5 -27.32 21.75 -2.01
CA LEU A 5 -26.35 21.26 -3.01
C LEU A 5 -24.94 21.74 -2.64
N LEU A 6 -23.98 20.80 -2.63
CA LEU A 6 -22.56 21.10 -2.44
C LEU A 6 -22.03 21.79 -3.72
N GLU A 7 -22.05 23.12 -3.74
CA GLU A 7 -21.47 23.92 -4.82
C GLU A 7 -19.95 23.68 -4.90
N SER A 8 -19.50 23.25 -6.09
CA SER A 8 -18.10 23.15 -6.47
C SER A 8 -17.46 24.54 -6.47
N ARG A 9 -16.67 24.86 -5.45
CA ARG A 9 -15.79 26.04 -5.50
C ARG A 9 -14.63 25.77 -6.46
N ALA A 10 -14.66 26.42 -7.62
CA ALA A 10 -13.52 26.51 -8.52
C ALA A 10 -12.37 27.25 -7.80
N PHE A 11 -11.17 26.68 -7.89
CA PHE A 11 -9.93 27.27 -7.35
C PHE A 11 -9.55 28.51 -8.17
N ASP A 12 -9.41 29.65 -7.51
CA ASP A 12 -9.33 31.01 -8.08
C ASP A 12 -7.90 31.47 -8.43
N GLY A 13 -7.02 30.55 -8.84
CA GLY A 13 -5.80 30.87 -9.60
C GLY A 13 -4.83 31.91 -9.01
N SER A 14 -4.95 32.31 -7.74
CA SER A 14 -4.06 33.32 -7.16
C SER A 14 -2.63 32.77 -7.01
N PRO A 15 -1.59 33.51 -7.46
CA PRO A 15 -0.21 33.03 -7.40
C PRO A 15 0.31 33.07 -5.95
N THR A 16 0.74 31.92 -5.44
CA THR A 16 1.42 31.83 -4.14
C THR A 16 2.82 32.46 -4.20
N PRO A 17 3.26 33.20 -3.18
CA PRO A 17 4.63 33.68 -3.10
C PRO A 17 5.59 32.48 -2.97
N GLU A 18 6.69 32.53 -3.72
CA GLU A 18 7.88 31.65 -3.61
C GLU A 18 7.81 30.28 -4.32
N GLY A 19 8.13 30.32 -5.63
CA GLY A 19 9.27 29.55 -6.14
C GLY A 19 9.14 28.04 -6.41
N ARG A 20 7.98 27.39 -6.26
CA ARG A 20 7.80 25.98 -6.71
C ARG A 20 6.91 25.87 -7.94
N LYS A 21 7.55 25.54 -9.07
CA LYS A 21 6.93 25.29 -10.37
C LYS A 21 6.21 23.93 -10.37
N TRP A 22 4.95 23.88 -9.98
CA TRP A 22 4.11 22.70 -10.18
C TRP A 22 3.57 22.69 -11.61
N ARG A 23 4.00 21.72 -12.42
CA ARG A 23 3.30 21.43 -13.69
C ARG A 23 2.03 20.67 -13.36
N ALA A 24 0.88 21.33 -13.43
CA ALA A 24 -0.41 20.63 -13.43
C ALA A 24 -0.48 19.74 -14.68
N LYS A 25 -0.61 18.42 -14.48
CA LYS A 25 -0.96 17.46 -15.52
C LYS A 25 -2.26 16.78 -15.11
N LEU A 26 -3.35 17.15 -15.80
CA LEU A 26 -4.58 16.39 -16.06
C LEU A 26 -5.16 15.58 -14.88
N VAL A 27 -6.17 16.14 -14.21
CA VAL A 27 -6.88 15.52 -13.08
C VAL A 27 -8.39 15.59 -13.34
N THR A 28 -8.92 14.80 -14.26
CA THR A 28 -10.40 14.70 -14.43
C THR A 28 -10.95 13.29 -14.68
N ASN A 29 -10.14 12.29 -15.10
CA ASN A 29 -10.61 10.88 -15.14
C ASN A 29 -9.80 9.92 -14.25
N TYR A 30 -8.56 10.25 -13.88
CA TYR A 30 -7.73 9.43 -12.98
C TYR A 30 -8.11 9.59 -11.50
N THR A 31 -8.65 10.75 -11.12
CA THR A 31 -9.04 11.11 -9.75
C THR A 31 -10.35 10.51 -9.29
N VAL A 32 -11.35 10.40 -10.18
CA VAL A 32 -12.67 9.85 -9.80
C VAL A 32 -12.54 8.37 -9.45
N GLN A 33 -11.81 7.60 -10.27
CA GLN A 33 -11.62 6.18 -10.04
C GLN A 33 -10.74 5.92 -8.81
N THR A 34 -9.64 6.65 -8.65
CA THR A 34 -8.78 6.57 -7.46
C THR A 34 -9.52 7.01 -6.18
N GLY A 35 -10.34 8.06 -6.27
CA GLY A 35 -11.15 8.55 -5.15
C GLY A 35 -12.16 7.53 -4.66
N SER A 36 -12.90 6.89 -5.58
CA SER A 36 -13.84 5.83 -5.24
C SER A 36 -13.16 4.62 -4.58
N LEU A 37 -11.97 4.24 -5.05
CA LEU A 37 -11.19 3.15 -4.50
C LEU A 37 -10.68 3.46 -3.09
N MET A 38 -10.14 4.66 -2.87
CA MET A 38 -9.67 5.08 -1.54
C MET A 38 -10.83 5.19 -0.55
N ALA A 39 -11.98 5.71 -0.99
CA ALA A 39 -13.19 5.75 -0.16
C ALA A 39 -13.68 4.34 0.20
N GLY A 40 -13.68 3.41 -0.76
CA GLY A 40 -13.98 2.00 -0.51
C GLY A 40 -13.03 1.37 0.50
N LEU A 41 -11.73 1.56 0.34
CA LEU A 41 -10.73 1.07 1.29
C LEU A 41 -10.93 1.65 2.69
N ALA A 42 -11.17 2.97 2.81
CA ALA A 42 -11.42 3.62 4.09
C ALA A 42 -12.70 3.07 4.75
N HIS A 43 -13.75 2.82 3.95
CA HIS A 43 -14.98 2.18 4.41
C HIS A 43 -14.71 0.75 4.91
N ASP A 44 -14.01 -0.08 4.15
CA ASP A 44 -13.69 -1.46 4.52
C ASP A 44 -12.88 -1.52 5.82
N ILE A 45 -11.89 -0.63 5.98
CA ILE A 45 -11.10 -0.53 7.23
C ILE A 45 -12.02 -0.17 8.40
N ALA A 46 -12.95 0.77 8.22
CA ALA A 46 -13.88 1.18 9.27
C ALA A 46 -14.89 0.08 9.64
N GLN A 47 -15.42 -0.63 8.63
CA GLN A 47 -16.42 -1.68 8.84
C GLN A 47 -15.82 -2.95 9.46
N HIS A 48 -14.63 -3.34 9.03
CA HIS A 48 -14.04 -4.63 9.43
C HIS A 48 -13.01 -4.51 10.54
N ALA A 49 -12.59 -3.28 10.90
CA ALA A 49 -11.63 -3.00 11.96
C ALA A 49 -10.43 -3.98 11.96
N PRO A 50 -9.69 -4.07 10.83
CA PRO A 50 -8.65 -5.07 10.67
C PRO A 50 -7.57 -4.91 11.75
N ALA A 51 -7.00 -6.01 12.23
CA ALA A 51 -5.96 -5.97 13.25
C ALA A 51 -4.56 -5.66 12.69
N LEU A 52 -4.34 -5.88 11.38
CA LEU A 52 -3.00 -5.87 10.80
C LEU A 52 -3.04 -5.49 9.32
N PHE A 53 -2.18 -4.56 8.92
CA PHE A 53 -1.93 -4.20 7.52
C PHE A 53 -0.72 -4.98 6.99
N ILE A 54 -0.94 -5.84 6.00
CA ILE A 54 0.10 -6.72 5.46
C ILE A 54 0.50 -6.25 4.07
N GLY A 55 1.80 -6.24 3.78
CA GLY A 55 2.27 -5.97 2.42
C GLY A 55 3.73 -6.35 2.22
N HIS A 56 4.23 -6.06 1.02
CA HIS A 56 5.63 -6.26 0.65
C HIS A 56 6.24 -4.89 0.38
N ASN A 57 7.25 -4.51 1.17
CA ASN A 57 7.83 -3.16 1.17
C ASN A 57 6.86 -2.03 1.61
N VAL A 58 6.05 -2.29 2.66
CA VAL A 58 4.98 -1.38 3.12
C VAL A 58 5.45 0.05 3.43
N ALA A 59 6.71 0.22 3.86
CA ALA A 59 7.28 1.54 4.12
C ALA A 59 7.24 2.47 2.89
N PHE A 60 7.17 1.90 1.68
CA PHE A 60 7.03 2.64 0.43
C PHE A 60 5.57 3.02 0.13
N ASP A 61 4.65 2.06 0.27
CA ASP A 61 3.25 2.23 -0.13
C ASP A 61 2.42 3.01 0.90
N ARG A 62 2.64 2.76 2.20
CA ARG A 62 1.81 3.32 3.27
C ARG A 62 1.77 4.86 3.27
N PRO A 63 2.90 5.58 3.14
CA PRO A 63 2.87 7.04 3.06
C PRO A 63 2.11 7.56 1.84
N ARG A 64 2.10 6.82 0.72
CA ARG A 64 1.35 7.20 -0.49
C ARG A 64 -0.15 7.07 -0.26
N VAL A 65 -0.61 5.96 0.33
CA VAL A 65 -2.03 5.77 0.65
C VAL A 65 -2.52 6.81 1.66
N LEU A 66 -1.75 7.06 2.72
CA LEU A 66 -2.09 8.07 3.73
C LEU A 66 -2.15 9.49 3.15
N ARG A 67 -1.27 9.81 2.19
CA ARG A 67 -1.33 11.08 1.47
C ARG A 67 -2.63 11.21 0.66
N GLU A 68 -3.04 10.16 -0.05
CA GLU A 68 -4.30 10.18 -0.80
C GLU A 68 -5.52 10.26 0.13
N PHE A 69 -5.49 9.59 1.28
CA PHE A 69 -6.51 9.74 2.32
C PHE A 69 -6.62 11.20 2.79
N SER A 70 -5.48 11.84 3.06
CA SER A 70 -5.41 13.25 3.46
C SER A 70 -5.97 14.18 2.38
N LEU A 71 -5.59 13.98 1.11
CA LEU A 71 -6.09 14.78 -0.02
C LEU A 71 -7.61 14.65 -0.21
N LEU A 72 -8.16 13.45 0.02
CA LEU A 72 -9.58 13.15 -0.11
C LEU A 72 -10.38 13.41 1.17
N ARG A 73 -9.72 13.89 2.25
CA ARG A 73 -10.33 14.11 3.58
C ARG A 73 -11.02 12.86 4.15
N LEU A 74 -10.45 11.68 3.87
CA LEU A 74 -10.92 10.41 4.41
C LEU A 74 -10.41 10.22 5.85
N ALA A 75 -11.09 9.35 6.60
CA ALA A 75 -10.67 9.01 7.95
C ALA A 75 -9.27 8.37 7.92
N GLU A 76 -8.36 8.82 8.81
CA GLU A 76 -7.00 8.28 8.93
C GLU A 76 -6.96 6.94 9.70
N ASN A 77 -7.96 6.09 9.50
CA ASN A 77 -8.11 4.79 10.18
C ASN A 77 -7.03 3.76 9.78
N LEU A 78 -6.28 4.02 8.70
CA LEU A 78 -5.09 3.24 8.32
C LEU A 78 -3.88 3.56 9.21
N SER A 79 -3.71 4.82 9.65
CA SER A 79 -2.56 5.30 10.44
C SER A 79 -2.29 4.52 11.74
N PRO A 80 -3.29 4.13 12.55
CA PRO A 80 -3.04 3.35 13.76
C PRO A 80 -2.80 1.86 13.51
N LEU A 81 -3.07 1.34 12.31
CA LEU A 81 -2.97 -0.10 12.05
C LEU A 81 -1.52 -0.61 12.12
N PRO A 82 -1.24 -1.62 12.96
CA PRO A 82 0.03 -2.35 12.93
C PRO A 82 0.32 -2.85 11.53
N THR A 83 1.61 -2.95 11.20
CA THR A 83 2.05 -3.33 9.85
C THR A 83 2.95 -4.55 9.88
N PHE A 84 2.67 -5.53 9.02
CA PHE A 84 3.55 -6.64 8.73
C PHE A 84 4.12 -6.52 7.31
N CYS A 85 5.41 -6.25 7.22
CA CYS A 85 6.13 -6.19 5.95
C CYS A 85 6.81 -7.54 5.67
N THR A 86 6.32 -8.30 4.68
CA THR A 86 6.89 -9.60 4.31
C THR A 86 8.35 -9.46 3.90
N MET A 87 8.72 -8.37 3.20
CA MET A 87 10.12 -8.09 2.82
C MET A 87 11.06 -8.05 4.03
N GLN A 88 10.69 -7.33 5.09
CA GLN A 88 11.56 -7.16 6.28
C GLN A 88 11.53 -8.40 7.17
N ASN A 89 10.36 -9.00 7.37
CA ASN A 89 10.18 -10.13 8.28
C ASN A 89 10.71 -11.46 7.72
N THR A 90 11.12 -11.50 6.44
CA THR A 90 11.62 -12.73 5.79
C THR A 90 13.10 -12.69 5.44
N VAL A 91 13.84 -11.66 5.87
CA VAL A 91 15.29 -11.56 5.64
C VAL A 91 16.04 -12.78 6.18
N GLN A 92 15.72 -13.18 7.42
CA GLN A 92 16.32 -14.36 8.06
C GLN A 92 15.74 -15.69 7.59
N VAL A 93 14.60 -15.66 6.89
CA VAL A 93 13.98 -16.84 6.28
C VAL A 93 14.67 -17.14 4.95
N CYS A 94 14.75 -16.13 4.06
CA CYS A 94 15.34 -16.31 2.73
C CYS A 94 16.87 -16.35 2.76
N ARG A 95 17.52 -15.66 3.71
CA ARG A 95 18.98 -15.62 3.92
C ARG A 95 19.78 -15.40 2.63
N ILE A 96 19.29 -14.54 1.74
CA ILE A 96 19.94 -14.30 0.44
C ILE A 96 21.17 -13.41 0.68
N PRO A 97 22.39 -13.86 0.36
CA PRO A 97 23.61 -13.14 0.69
C PRO A 97 23.74 -11.83 -0.10
N ARG A 98 24.35 -10.82 0.53
CA ARG A 98 24.89 -9.64 -0.16
C ARG A 98 26.39 -9.78 -0.34
N TYR A 99 26.90 -9.15 -1.41
CA TYR A 99 28.34 -9.06 -1.66
C TYR A 99 29.11 -8.43 -0.49
N ASN A 100 28.54 -7.44 0.18
CA ASN A 100 29.16 -6.74 1.32
C ASN A 100 28.87 -7.39 2.69
N GLY A 101 28.44 -8.66 2.71
CA GLY A 101 28.07 -9.36 3.94
C GLY A 101 26.61 -9.12 4.38
N GLY A 102 26.13 -10.01 5.26
CA GLY A 102 24.73 -10.04 5.71
C GLY A 102 23.76 -10.52 4.63
N TYR A 103 22.46 -10.36 4.93
CA TYR A 103 21.37 -10.79 4.04
C TYR A 103 20.65 -9.60 3.43
N LYS A 104 20.27 -9.73 2.15
CA LYS A 104 19.42 -8.73 1.49
C LYS A 104 17.95 -8.94 1.83
N TRP A 105 17.21 -7.86 1.62
CA TRP A 105 15.77 -7.92 1.56
C TRP A 105 15.36 -8.74 0.32
N PRO A 106 14.56 -9.79 0.50
CA PRO A 106 14.06 -10.57 -0.63
C PRO A 106 13.07 -9.74 -1.42
N LYS A 107 13.12 -9.86 -2.75
CA LYS A 107 12.02 -9.47 -3.63
C LYS A 107 10.83 -10.41 -3.37
N LEU A 108 9.62 -9.97 -3.73
CA LEU A 108 8.42 -10.78 -3.57
C LEU A 108 8.53 -12.12 -4.31
N GLU A 109 9.07 -12.09 -5.52
CA GLU A 109 9.34 -13.29 -6.32
C GLU A 109 10.32 -14.24 -5.65
N GLU A 110 11.41 -13.72 -5.06
CA GLU A 110 12.41 -14.54 -4.38
C GLU A 110 11.82 -15.21 -3.13
N LEU A 111 10.99 -14.48 -2.38
CA LEU A 111 10.24 -15.05 -1.26
C LEU A 111 9.26 -16.13 -1.75
N HIS A 112 8.54 -15.88 -2.85
CA HIS A 112 7.60 -16.86 -3.41
C HIS A 112 8.32 -18.12 -3.89
N VAL A 113 9.47 -17.98 -4.57
CA VAL A 113 10.32 -19.12 -4.98
C VAL A 113 10.82 -19.88 -3.76
N HIS A 114 11.28 -19.18 -2.72
CA HIS A 114 11.75 -19.81 -1.48
C HIS A 114 10.65 -20.64 -0.81
N LEU A 115 9.41 -20.15 -0.80
CA LEU A 115 8.29 -20.85 -0.16
C LEU A 115 7.72 -21.98 -1.03
N PHE A 116 7.57 -21.76 -2.34
CA PHE A 116 6.78 -22.66 -3.20
C PHE A 116 7.58 -23.36 -4.29
N GLY A 117 8.89 -23.08 -4.42
CA GLY A 117 9.75 -23.64 -5.46
C GLY A 117 9.44 -23.16 -6.88
N ARG A 118 8.60 -22.13 -7.04
CA ARG A 118 8.17 -21.59 -8.34
C ARG A 118 8.11 -20.07 -8.34
N GLY A 119 8.42 -19.47 -9.49
CA GLY A 119 8.30 -18.03 -9.72
C GLY A 119 6.85 -17.54 -9.71
N LEU A 120 6.68 -16.22 -9.84
CA LEU A 120 5.36 -15.61 -10.00
C LEU A 120 4.95 -15.64 -11.46
N THR A 121 3.82 -16.28 -11.76
CA THR A 121 3.14 -16.09 -13.05
C THR A 121 2.52 -14.70 -13.07
N GLN A 122 2.87 -13.87 -14.06
CA GLN A 122 2.42 -12.48 -14.22
C GLN A 122 2.88 -11.51 -13.12
N ALA A 123 4.18 -11.55 -12.78
CA ALA A 123 4.79 -10.48 -11.99
C ALA A 123 4.49 -9.09 -12.59
N HIS A 124 4.23 -8.08 -11.74
CA HIS A 124 3.94 -6.68 -12.09
C HIS A 124 2.47 -6.31 -12.41
N ASP A 125 1.50 -7.21 -12.19
CA ASP A 125 0.11 -6.82 -11.99
C ASP A 125 -0.13 -6.58 -10.49
N ALA A 126 -0.63 -5.40 -10.12
CA ALA A 126 -0.91 -5.03 -8.74
C ALA A 126 -1.80 -6.07 -8.02
N ARG A 127 -2.77 -6.66 -8.73
CA ARG A 127 -3.62 -7.72 -8.18
C ARG A 127 -2.85 -9.01 -7.96
N ALA A 128 -2.04 -9.42 -8.94
CA ALA A 128 -1.23 -10.64 -8.85
C ALA A 128 -0.21 -10.54 -7.71
N ASP A 129 0.44 -9.38 -7.56
CA ASP A 129 1.41 -9.10 -6.51
C ASP A 129 0.76 -9.12 -5.11
N VAL A 130 -0.43 -8.53 -4.96
CA VAL A 130 -1.19 -8.58 -3.68
C VAL A 130 -1.56 -10.02 -3.33
N LEU A 131 -2.07 -10.81 -4.29
CA LEU A 131 -2.44 -12.21 -4.06
C LEU A 131 -1.20 -13.06 -3.73
N ALA A 132 -0.07 -12.82 -4.40
CA ALA A 132 1.18 -13.48 -4.09
C ALA A 132 1.69 -13.14 -2.70
N CYS A 133 1.64 -11.86 -2.30
CA CYS A 133 2.00 -11.40 -0.97
C CYS A 133 1.14 -12.08 0.11
N ALA A 134 -0.18 -12.12 -0.08
CA ALA A 134 -1.10 -12.80 0.82
C ALA A 134 -0.77 -14.29 0.97
N ARG A 135 -0.56 -14.99 -0.16
CA ARG A 135 -0.14 -16.41 -0.15
C ARG A 135 1.15 -16.63 0.63
N CYS A 136 2.16 -15.79 0.38
CA CYS A 136 3.44 -15.87 1.10
C CYS A 136 3.23 -15.66 2.61
N PHE A 137 2.44 -14.65 3.02
CA PHE A 137 2.16 -14.39 4.43
C PHE A 137 1.51 -15.58 5.14
N PHE A 138 0.44 -16.14 4.56
CA PHE A 138 -0.24 -17.28 5.16
C PHE A 138 0.65 -18.53 5.21
N GLU A 139 1.48 -18.74 4.20
CA GLU A 139 2.41 -19.86 4.18
C GLU A 139 3.51 -19.71 5.25
N LEU A 140 4.05 -18.50 5.44
CA LEU A 140 5.01 -18.22 6.51
C LEU A 140 4.41 -18.51 7.89
N ARG A 141 3.15 -18.11 8.11
CA ARG A 141 2.43 -18.43 9.35
C ARG A 141 2.18 -19.92 9.51
N ARG A 142 1.74 -20.60 8.45
CA ARG A 142 1.48 -22.05 8.45
C ARG A 142 2.74 -22.85 8.80
N ARG A 143 3.92 -22.39 8.35
CA ARG A 143 5.22 -23.01 8.65
C ARG A 143 5.84 -22.56 9.98
N GLY A 144 5.21 -21.64 10.72
CA GLY A 144 5.76 -21.09 11.95
C GLY A 144 7.05 -20.26 11.76
N LEU A 145 7.29 -19.74 10.56
CA LEU A 145 8.51 -19.00 10.22
C LEU A 145 8.45 -17.53 10.67
N VAL A 146 7.26 -17.01 10.94
CA VAL A 146 7.03 -15.63 11.40
C VAL A 146 5.93 -15.60 12.45
N ALA A 147 6.04 -14.69 13.41
CA ALA A 147 4.96 -14.35 14.32
C ALA A 147 4.17 -13.16 13.77
N SER A 148 2.84 -13.24 13.80
CA SER A 148 1.95 -12.08 13.60
C SER A 148 1.51 -11.60 14.97
N ARG A 149 2.37 -10.86 15.67
CA ARG A 149 1.99 -10.12 16.88
C ARG A 149 1.62 -8.71 16.49
#